data_AF-A0A7G7ST86-F1
#
_entry.id   AF-A0A7G7ST86-F1
#
_cell.length_a   1.000
_cell.length_b   1.000
_cell.length_c   1.000
_cell.angle_alpha   90.00
_cell.angle_beta   90.00
_cell.angle_gamma   90.00
#
_symmetry.space_group_name_H-M   'P 1'
#
loop_
_entity.id
_entity.type
_entity.pdbx_description
1 polymer ?
#
loop_
_entity_poly.entity_id
_entity_poly.type
_entity_poly.pdbx_seq_one_letter_code
_entity_poly.pdbx_strand_id
1 'polypeptide(L)'
;MNRILLVDLGERETKKRQELRARRQVLETLDKTADTSGGLNARQSAELAQIKASLGSDVTIDPFYRLIAATQQQKSWGELEKNQENLHKYGLVGSQRTPEKLRKALGCDEREILGICGLMQLDGYTDASLKGFVQRLSVAQGEYRQNRALFDAAYTLLAPLYKVTLKSQIAGGTIDADIVGCEWPDDNPEDRRERYSTDTQFRPSADDEVCALSTRNLAATVRRLASNGIDADNAWLASHLHNGYEMQTGVVAGAPPSAMEIILPDLDEATDVEIVRENLNAVQAIYFAYMLEETRMPQVVERIVELFRSGLLPLGRGKAGDYLFRYYKTSAERITEGERRDLYMRCFGAPGGDPNGNEPNREFNELWLRFISAVSAFGRQLSVDRMLRTNIPVAVSQEQVRKAARDLGASMSRSGYGIAYFAATELQQMILEYRDLLSDSEVRGSFGARDMWQVIDQVNANYLGGARNTNRFRTQARAGAVIIRWIANNHQRLGSRYGEVISISALTNPQLRGSDQPTVDPTDWDLVQACEQWLAVGGVQDASIEQYSQSVESPVITSRPIEIPQAARDLLNQAGISLPGM
;
A
#
# COMPACT_ATOMS: atom_id res chain seq x y z
N MET A 1 -14.62 -29.65 23.55
CA MET A 1 -14.92 -29.41 22.12
C MET A 1 -13.60 -28.99 21.48
N ASN A 2 -13.14 -29.62 20.40
CA ASN A 2 -11.85 -29.29 19.76
C ASN A 2 -12.08 -28.75 18.34
N ARG A 3 -12.86 -27.66 18.22
CA ARG A 3 -13.03 -26.96 16.94
C ARG A 3 -11.82 -26.07 16.70
N ILE A 4 -11.28 -26.00 15.49
CA ILE A 4 -10.16 -25.10 15.22
C ILE A 4 -10.71 -23.86 14.53
N LEU A 5 -10.62 -22.73 15.21
CA LEU A 5 -10.85 -21.42 14.63
C LEU A 5 -9.56 -20.92 14.01
N LEU A 6 -9.63 -20.50 12.75
CA LEU A 6 -8.47 -20.07 11.98
C LEU A 6 -8.41 -18.54 12.02
N VAL A 7 -7.62 -18.00 12.95
CA VAL A 7 -7.66 -16.58 13.34
C VAL A 7 -7.29 -15.68 12.16
N ASP A 8 -6.24 -16.03 11.44
CA ASP A 8 -5.73 -15.31 10.26
C ASP A 8 -6.72 -15.32 9.08
N LEU A 9 -7.42 -16.43 8.84
CA LEU A 9 -8.46 -16.48 7.83
C LEU A 9 -9.74 -15.75 8.26
N GLY A 10 -10.06 -15.77 9.56
CA GLY A 10 -11.16 -15.02 10.15
C GLY A 10 -10.98 -13.51 10.04
N GLU A 11 -9.78 -13.01 10.36
CA GLU A 11 -9.42 -11.59 10.25
C GLU A 11 -9.54 -11.09 8.81
N ARG A 12 -9.04 -11.87 7.84
CA ARG A 12 -9.13 -11.54 6.42
C ARG A 12 -10.55 -11.46 5.92
N GLU A 13 -11.38 -12.43 6.31
CA GLU A 13 -12.80 -12.43 5.97
C GLU A 13 -13.51 -11.20 6.59
N THR A 14 -13.19 -10.88 7.85
CA THR A 14 -13.73 -9.72 8.56
C THR A 14 -13.37 -8.43 7.84
N LYS A 15 -12.09 -8.26 7.47
CA LYS A 15 -11.62 -7.11 6.68
C LYS A 15 -12.35 -7.01 5.33
N LYS A 16 -12.50 -8.12 4.61
CA LYS A 16 -13.20 -8.14 3.32
C LYS A 16 -14.67 -7.74 3.46
N ARG A 17 -15.35 -8.20 4.51
CA ARG A 17 -16.73 -7.80 4.82
C ARG A 17 -16.83 -6.33 5.17
N GLN A 18 -15.88 -5.77 5.94
CA GLN A 18 -15.83 -4.33 6.22
C GLN A 18 -15.67 -3.50 4.94
N GLU A 19 -14.79 -3.91 4.02
CA GLU A 19 -14.66 -3.25 2.70
C GLU A 19 -15.99 -3.25 1.92
N LEU A 20 -16.69 -4.39 1.91
CA LEU A 20 -17.99 -4.49 1.25
C LEU A 20 -19.07 -3.65 1.94
N ARG A 21 -19.07 -3.55 3.27
CA ARG A 21 -19.99 -2.67 4.03
C ARG A 21 -19.74 -1.20 3.69
N ALA A 22 -18.48 -0.78 3.66
CA ALA A 22 -18.10 0.58 3.27
C ALA A 22 -18.56 0.88 1.83
N ARG A 23 -18.35 -0.06 0.90
CA ARG A 23 -18.82 0.07 -0.48
C ARG A 23 -20.34 0.11 -0.59
N ARG A 24 -21.06 -0.73 0.17
CA ARG A 24 -22.53 -0.70 0.28
C ARG A 24 -23.01 0.67 0.72
N GLN A 25 -22.41 1.24 1.77
CA GLN A 25 -22.79 2.54 2.31
C GLN A 25 -22.61 3.67 1.29
N VAL A 26 -21.53 3.65 0.50
CA VAL A 26 -21.32 4.61 -0.60
C VAL A 26 -22.43 4.51 -1.65
N LEU A 27 -22.75 3.28 -2.10
CA LEU A 27 -23.80 3.05 -3.09
C LEU A 27 -25.19 3.42 -2.56
N GLU A 28 -25.51 3.08 -1.32
CA GLU A 28 -26.78 3.46 -0.67
C GLU A 28 -26.89 4.97 -0.47
N THR A 29 -25.78 5.67 -0.22
CA THR A 29 -25.77 7.13 -0.12
C THR A 29 -26.01 7.77 -1.49
N LEU A 30 -25.41 7.23 -2.55
CA LEU A 30 -25.65 7.68 -3.93
C LEU A 30 -27.13 7.48 -4.33
N ASP A 31 -27.72 6.35 -3.94
CA ASP A 31 -29.14 6.06 -4.19
C ASP A 31 -30.06 7.00 -3.40
N LYS A 32 -29.77 7.25 -2.12
CA LYS A 32 -30.53 8.20 -1.28
C LYS A 32 -30.40 9.65 -1.74
N THR A 33 -29.32 9.99 -2.44
CA THR A 33 -29.08 11.32 -3.02
C THR A 33 -29.46 11.36 -4.51
N ALA A 34 -30.31 10.45 -4.99
CA ALA A 34 -30.67 10.35 -6.40
C ALA A 34 -31.12 11.68 -7.03
N ASP A 35 -31.80 12.54 -6.25
CA ASP A 35 -32.25 13.87 -6.68
C ASP A 35 -31.10 14.81 -7.08
N THR A 36 -29.89 14.63 -6.52
CA THR A 36 -28.70 15.45 -6.81
C THR A 36 -27.60 14.68 -7.56
N SER A 37 -27.50 13.37 -7.36
CA SER A 37 -26.44 12.51 -7.94
C SER A 37 -26.83 11.84 -9.27
N GLY A 38 -28.11 11.90 -9.65
CA GLY A 38 -28.65 11.16 -10.81
C GLY A 38 -28.98 9.69 -10.52
N GLY A 39 -28.85 9.25 -9.26
CA GLY A 39 -29.18 7.90 -8.81
C GLY A 39 -28.17 6.82 -9.21
N LEU A 40 -28.47 5.57 -8.90
CA LEU A 40 -27.63 4.43 -9.28
C LEU A 40 -27.80 4.08 -10.76
N ASN A 41 -26.68 3.91 -11.48
CA ASN A 41 -26.73 3.32 -12.81
C ASN A 41 -27.01 1.79 -12.74
N ALA A 42 -27.35 1.17 -13.87
CA ALA A 42 -27.70 -0.26 -13.91
C ALA A 42 -26.59 -1.19 -13.37
N ARG A 43 -25.33 -0.83 -13.60
CA ARG A 43 -24.16 -1.58 -13.10
C ARG A 43 -24.01 -1.43 -11.58
N GLN A 44 -24.18 -0.24 -11.05
CA GLN A 44 -24.12 0.07 -9.62
C GLN A 44 -25.30 -0.56 -8.85
N SER A 45 -26.47 -0.63 -9.47
CA SER A 45 -27.64 -1.32 -8.92
C SER A 45 -27.38 -2.83 -8.82
N ALA A 46 -26.81 -3.43 -9.88
CA ALA A 46 -26.40 -4.84 -9.86
C ALA A 46 -25.27 -5.10 -8.86
N GLU A 47 -24.30 -4.19 -8.75
CA GLU A 47 -23.22 -4.25 -7.75
C GLU A 47 -23.79 -4.20 -6.33
N LEU A 48 -24.71 -3.28 -6.05
CA LEU A 48 -25.36 -3.18 -4.74
C LEU A 48 -26.13 -4.45 -4.39
N ALA A 49 -26.87 -5.03 -5.33
CA ALA A 49 -27.57 -6.29 -5.14
C ALA A 49 -26.60 -7.45 -4.85
N GLN A 50 -25.48 -7.52 -5.56
CA GLN A 50 -24.44 -8.54 -5.34
C GLN A 50 -23.76 -8.37 -3.98
N ILE A 51 -23.47 -7.14 -3.56
CA ILE A 51 -22.88 -6.85 -2.24
C ILE A 51 -23.84 -7.24 -1.13
N LYS A 52 -25.14 -6.90 -1.26
CA LYS A 52 -26.17 -7.31 -0.30
C LYS A 52 -26.27 -8.83 -0.20
N ALA A 53 -26.31 -9.53 -1.34
CA ALA A 53 -26.32 -10.99 -1.36
C ALA A 53 -25.07 -11.60 -0.72
N SER A 54 -23.89 -11.02 -0.97
CA SER A 54 -22.62 -11.50 -0.40
C SER A 54 -22.55 -11.29 1.11
N LEU A 55 -22.96 -10.11 1.61
CA LEU A 55 -23.01 -9.79 3.04
C LEU A 55 -24.11 -10.55 3.79
N GLY A 56 -25.16 -10.99 3.07
CA GLY A 56 -26.22 -11.87 3.58
C GLY A 56 -25.85 -13.35 3.59
N SER A 57 -24.72 -13.74 2.96
CA SER A 57 -24.24 -15.12 2.94
C SER A 57 -23.22 -15.38 4.04
N ASP A 58 -23.31 -16.57 4.62
CA ASP A 58 -22.38 -17.09 5.63
C ASP A 58 -21.15 -17.77 5.02
N VAL A 59 -21.11 -17.86 3.69
CA VAL A 59 -19.98 -18.40 2.93
C VAL A 59 -18.87 -17.34 2.86
N THR A 60 -17.63 -17.77 3.04
CA THR A 60 -16.43 -16.91 2.92
C THR A 60 -16.44 -16.11 1.64
N ILE A 61 -16.21 -14.81 1.74
CA ILE A 61 -16.13 -13.84 0.65
C ILE A 61 -14.67 -13.67 0.18
N ASP A 62 -13.69 -13.87 1.06
CA ASP A 62 -12.26 -13.70 0.76
C ASP A 62 -11.84 -14.50 -0.49
N PRO A 63 -11.48 -13.82 -1.61
CA PRO A 63 -11.06 -14.48 -2.84
C PRO A 63 -9.83 -15.38 -2.66
N PHE A 64 -8.97 -15.08 -1.68
CA PHE A 64 -7.78 -15.87 -1.36
C PHE A 64 -8.14 -17.30 -0.97
N TYR A 65 -9.02 -17.48 0.02
CA TYR A 65 -9.46 -18.81 0.43
C TYR A 65 -10.19 -19.55 -0.69
N ARG A 66 -11.09 -18.85 -1.40
CA ARG A 66 -11.89 -19.42 -2.50
C ARG A 66 -11.00 -20.02 -3.58
N LEU A 67 -9.97 -19.29 -4.00
CA LEU A 67 -9.07 -19.72 -5.05
C LEU A 67 -8.19 -20.90 -4.61
N ILE A 68 -7.71 -20.89 -3.36
CA ILE A 68 -6.92 -21.99 -2.81
C ILE A 68 -7.74 -23.28 -2.73
N ALA A 69 -8.95 -23.20 -2.16
CA ALA A 69 -9.84 -24.35 -2.03
C ALA A 69 -10.27 -24.90 -3.40
N ALA A 70 -10.63 -24.02 -4.35
CA ALA A 70 -10.97 -24.39 -5.72
C ALA A 70 -9.82 -25.09 -6.45
N THR A 71 -8.60 -24.56 -6.30
CA THR A 71 -7.42 -25.14 -6.96
C THR A 71 -7.01 -26.48 -6.34
N GLN A 72 -7.01 -26.59 -5.01
CA GLN A 72 -6.65 -27.85 -4.33
C GLN A 72 -7.64 -28.97 -4.68
N GLN A 73 -8.94 -28.65 -4.76
CA GLN A 73 -9.98 -29.63 -5.08
C GLN A 73 -10.22 -29.82 -6.58
N GLN A 74 -9.56 -29.04 -7.44
CA GLN A 74 -9.75 -29.07 -8.90
C GLN A 74 -11.21 -28.88 -9.32
N LYS A 75 -11.94 -28.03 -8.61
CA LYS A 75 -13.36 -27.71 -8.85
C LYS A 75 -13.55 -26.21 -8.84
N SER A 76 -14.55 -25.72 -9.57
CA SER A 76 -14.93 -24.31 -9.49
C SER A 76 -15.52 -23.99 -8.12
N TRP A 77 -15.37 -22.74 -7.66
CA TRP A 77 -15.96 -22.32 -6.38
C TRP A 77 -17.49 -22.53 -6.33
N GLY A 78 -18.18 -22.30 -7.45
CA GLY A 78 -19.63 -22.53 -7.53
C GLY A 78 -20.04 -23.99 -7.32
N GLU A 79 -19.21 -24.95 -7.77
CA GLU A 79 -19.44 -26.38 -7.52
C GLU A 79 -19.17 -26.74 -6.05
N LEU A 80 -18.11 -26.19 -5.46
CA LEU A 80 -17.81 -26.37 -4.04
C LEU A 80 -18.92 -25.82 -3.15
N GLU A 81 -19.46 -24.65 -3.49
CA GLU A 81 -20.56 -24.01 -2.78
C GLU A 81 -21.84 -24.84 -2.88
N LYS A 82 -22.17 -25.33 -4.08
CA LYS A 82 -23.35 -26.18 -4.33
C LYS A 82 -23.27 -27.50 -3.56
N ASN A 83 -22.10 -28.12 -3.51
CA ASN A 83 -21.90 -29.41 -2.84
C ASN A 83 -21.52 -29.28 -1.36
N GLN A 84 -21.37 -28.06 -0.84
CA GLN A 84 -20.94 -27.77 0.53
C GLN A 84 -19.58 -28.39 0.92
N GLU A 85 -18.65 -28.48 -0.03
CA GLU A 85 -17.34 -29.15 0.11
C GLU A 85 -16.24 -28.19 0.60
N ASN A 86 -15.66 -28.47 1.77
CA ASN A 86 -14.61 -27.67 2.45
C ASN A 86 -14.84 -26.15 2.42
N LEU A 87 -16.09 -25.71 2.58
CA LEU A 87 -16.39 -24.30 2.71
C LEU A 87 -15.93 -23.78 4.08
N HIS A 88 -15.30 -22.62 4.07
CA HIS A 88 -15.07 -21.82 5.26
C HIS A 88 -16.34 -21.02 5.56
N LYS A 89 -16.99 -21.36 6.68
CA LYS A 89 -18.14 -20.65 7.25
C LYS A 89 -17.83 -20.38 8.71
N TYR A 90 -17.98 -19.14 9.14
CA TYR A 90 -17.81 -18.79 10.55
C TYR A 90 -16.43 -19.06 11.16
N GLY A 91 -15.35 -18.95 10.37
CA GLY A 91 -14.02 -19.29 10.89
C GLY A 91 -13.75 -20.80 10.95
N LEU A 92 -14.74 -21.64 10.60
CA LEU A 92 -14.69 -23.09 10.65
C LEU A 92 -14.70 -23.68 9.24
N VAL A 93 -13.98 -24.77 9.02
CA VAL A 93 -13.87 -25.43 7.71
C VAL A 93 -14.56 -26.78 7.72
N GLY A 94 -15.38 -27.03 6.69
CA GLY A 94 -15.84 -28.36 6.29
C GLY A 94 -16.41 -29.21 7.43
N SER A 95 -15.64 -30.20 7.87
CA SER A 95 -15.91 -31.25 8.86
C SER A 95 -16.21 -30.70 10.25
N GLN A 96 -15.77 -29.48 10.56
CA GLN A 96 -15.99 -28.82 11.84
C GLN A 96 -17.39 -28.20 11.97
N ARG A 97 -18.22 -28.24 10.91
CA ARG A 97 -19.53 -27.58 10.85
C ARG A 97 -20.71 -28.45 11.29
N THR A 98 -20.59 -29.78 11.34
CA THR A 98 -21.74 -30.68 11.62
C THR A 98 -21.66 -31.36 13.00
N PRO A 99 -22.74 -31.35 13.82
CA PRO A 99 -22.79 -31.93 15.17
C PRO A 99 -22.20 -33.34 15.32
N GLU A 100 -22.52 -34.23 14.36
CA GLU A 100 -22.10 -35.63 14.37
C GLU A 100 -20.60 -35.82 14.08
N LYS A 101 -19.97 -34.88 13.36
CA LYS A 101 -18.53 -34.88 13.04
C LYS A 101 -17.68 -33.99 13.95
N LEU A 102 -18.30 -33.24 14.88
CA LEU A 102 -17.64 -32.34 15.84
C LEU A 102 -16.56 -33.00 16.73
N ARG A 103 -16.51 -34.34 16.77
CA ARG A 103 -15.54 -35.11 17.54
C ARG A 103 -14.30 -35.54 16.74
N LYS A 104 -14.27 -35.31 15.42
CA LYS A 104 -13.15 -35.71 14.54
C LYS A 104 -12.25 -34.51 14.23
N ALA A 105 -10.94 -34.77 14.12
CA ALA A 105 -9.97 -33.79 13.67
C ALA A 105 -10.27 -33.33 12.22
N LEU A 106 -9.65 -32.20 11.81
CA LEU A 106 -9.71 -31.71 10.43
C LEU A 106 -9.42 -32.85 9.43
N GLY A 107 -10.19 -32.90 8.36
CA GLY A 107 -9.99 -33.84 7.25
C GLY A 107 -8.63 -33.66 6.58
N CYS A 108 -8.21 -34.64 5.78
CA CYS A 108 -6.95 -34.56 5.05
C CYS A 108 -6.91 -33.37 4.10
N ASP A 109 -7.99 -33.15 3.35
CA ASP A 109 -8.08 -32.07 2.37
C ASP A 109 -8.15 -30.70 3.06
N GLU A 110 -8.81 -30.63 4.21
CA GLU A 110 -8.91 -29.41 5.01
C GLU A 110 -7.54 -29.01 5.57
N ARG A 111 -6.77 -29.96 6.11
CA ARG A 111 -5.42 -29.68 6.60
C ARG A 111 -4.48 -29.24 5.47
N GLU A 112 -4.63 -29.81 4.28
CA GLU A 112 -3.87 -29.39 3.09
C GLU A 112 -4.23 -27.96 2.67
N ILE A 113 -5.53 -27.64 2.53
CA ILE A 113 -5.99 -26.29 2.21
C ILE A 113 -5.45 -25.27 3.21
N LEU A 114 -5.53 -25.57 4.51
CA LEU A 114 -5.10 -24.67 5.58
C LEU A 114 -3.59 -24.54 5.68
N GLY A 115 -2.85 -25.63 5.51
CA GLY A 115 -1.39 -25.59 5.44
C GLY A 115 -0.90 -24.76 4.26
N ILE A 116 -1.55 -24.89 3.10
CA ILE A 116 -1.28 -24.07 1.92
C ILE A 116 -1.59 -22.60 2.19
N CYS A 117 -2.76 -22.28 2.80
CA CYS A 117 -3.09 -20.92 3.21
C CYS A 117 -1.99 -20.30 4.09
N GLY A 118 -1.53 -21.05 5.11
CA GLY A 118 -0.48 -20.60 6.02
C GLY A 118 0.85 -20.33 5.32
N LEU A 119 1.28 -21.22 4.42
CA LEU A 119 2.51 -21.05 3.64
C LEU A 119 2.42 -19.85 2.68
N MET A 120 1.30 -19.70 1.97
CA MET A 120 1.08 -18.57 1.07
C MET A 120 1.04 -17.23 1.80
N GLN A 121 0.45 -17.19 3.00
CA GLN A 121 0.48 -16.01 3.87
C GLN A 121 1.88 -15.72 4.40
N LEU A 122 2.63 -16.74 4.81
CA LEU A 122 4.01 -16.61 5.26
C LEU A 122 4.92 -16.04 4.17
N ASP A 123 4.69 -16.43 2.92
CA ASP A 123 5.43 -15.93 1.76
C ASP A 123 4.92 -14.57 1.24
N GLY A 124 3.90 -13.99 1.87
CA GLY A 124 3.33 -12.69 1.49
C GLY A 124 2.43 -12.72 0.25
N TYR A 125 2.16 -13.88 -0.32
CA TYR A 125 1.31 -14.04 -1.50
C TYR A 125 -0.16 -14.19 -1.09
N THR A 126 -0.80 -13.08 -0.72
CA THR A 126 -2.18 -13.10 -0.21
C THR A 126 -3.24 -12.49 -1.13
N ASP A 127 -2.82 -11.92 -2.26
CA ASP A 127 -3.71 -11.37 -3.27
C ASP A 127 -3.92 -12.36 -4.41
N ALA A 128 -5.13 -12.91 -4.48
CA ALA A 128 -5.56 -13.88 -5.49
C ALA A 128 -5.56 -13.32 -6.93
N SER A 129 -5.51 -12.00 -7.11
CA SER A 129 -5.51 -11.35 -8.43
C SER A 129 -4.14 -11.25 -9.09
N LEU A 130 -3.06 -11.54 -8.35
CA LEU A 130 -1.69 -11.42 -8.84
C LEU A 130 -1.38 -12.43 -9.96
N LYS A 131 -0.71 -11.95 -11.03
CA LYS A 131 -0.16 -12.83 -12.06
C LYS A 131 0.87 -13.77 -11.44
N GLY A 132 0.68 -15.08 -11.61
CA GLY A 132 1.54 -16.12 -11.03
C GLY A 132 1.07 -16.66 -9.68
N PHE A 133 -0.08 -16.23 -9.15
CA PHE A 133 -0.64 -16.75 -7.90
C PHE A 133 -0.79 -18.28 -7.92
N VAL A 134 -1.35 -18.85 -9.00
CA VAL A 134 -1.53 -20.31 -9.15
C VAL A 134 -0.19 -21.06 -9.22
N GLN A 135 0.85 -20.45 -9.78
CA GLN A 135 2.19 -21.04 -9.82
C GLN A 135 2.77 -21.12 -8.39
N ARG A 136 2.64 -20.04 -7.61
CA ARG A 136 3.08 -20.00 -6.21
C ARG A 136 2.27 -20.95 -5.32
N LEU A 137 0.98 -21.05 -5.57
CA LEU A 137 0.09 -22.01 -4.93
C LEU A 137 0.55 -23.46 -5.14
N SER A 138 1.01 -23.78 -6.37
CA SER A 138 1.57 -25.11 -6.66
C SER A 138 2.87 -25.39 -5.89
N VAL A 139 3.71 -24.37 -5.69
CA VAL A 139 4.93 -24.48 -4.86
C VAL A 139 4.58 -24.72 -3.40
N ALA A 140 3.66 -23.93 -2.84
CA ALA A 140 3.18 -24.09 -1.47
C ALA A 140 2.53 -25.46 -1.24
N GLN A 141 1.77 -25.96 -2.23
CA GLN A 141 1.20 -27.31 -2.19
C GLN A 141 2.29 -28.39 -2.17
N GLY A 142 3.35 -28.23 -2.97
CA GLY A 142 4.51 -29.12 -2.95
C GLY A 142 5.19 -29.14 -1.58
N GLU A 143 5.43 -27.97 -0.99
CA GLU A 143 6.07 -27.82 0.32
C GLU A 143 5.22 -28.42 1.46
N TYR A 144 3.91 -28.18 1.45
CA TYR A 144 3.00 -28.79 2.42
C TYR A 144 3.07 -30.32 2.35
N ARG A 145 3.02 -30.88 1.14
CA ARG A 145 3.06 -32.34 0.93
C ARG A 145 4.39 -32.95 1.38
N GLN A 146 5.50 -32.24 1.19
CA GLN A 146 6.81 -32.66 1.67
C GLN A 146 6.86 -32.73 3.21
N ASN A 147 6.20 -31.79 3.89
CA ASN A 147 6.20 -31.69 5.35
C ASN A 147 4.88 -32.14 6.00
N ARG A 148 4.08 -32.97 5.31
CA ARG A 148 2.71 -33.30 5.72
C ARG A 148 2.61 -33.88 7.12
N ALA A 149 3.53 -34.78 7.48
CA ALA A 149 3.54 -35.41 8.80
C ALA A 149 3.80 -34.39 9.93
N LEU A 150 4.67 -33.41 9.69
CA LEU A 150 4.93 -32.32 10.64
C LEU A 150 3.72 -31.39 10.80
N PHE A 151 3.06 -31.04 9.69
CA PHE A 151 1.81 -30.28 9.73
C PHE A 151 0.72 -31.02 10.52
N ASP A 152 0.55 -32.32 10.26
CA ASP A 152 -0.43 -33.16 10.95
C ASP A 152 -0.16 -33.25 12.45
N ALA A 153 1.11 -33.40 12.84
CA ALA A 153 1.54 -33.38 14.24
C ALA A 153 1.30 -32.00 14.88
N ALA A 154 1.61 -30.91 14.17
CA ALA A 154 1.39 -29.54 14.63
C ALA A 154 -0.08 -29.26 14.94
N TYR A 155 -1.00 -29.59 14.03
CA TYR A 155 -2.44 -29.43 14.28
C TYR A 155 -2.92 -30.24 15.48
N THR A 156 -2.39 -31.47 15.65
CA THR A 156 -2.80 -32.36 16.73
C THR A 156 -2.31 -31.89 18.10
N LEU A 157 -1.07 -31.42 18.17
CA LEU A 157 -0.40 -31.05 19.42
C LEU A 157 -0.73 -29.62 19.87
N LEU A 158 -0.92 -28.68 18.93
CA LEU A 158 -1.14 -27.27 19.26
C LEU A 158 -2.62 -26.95 19.52
N ALA A 159 -3.56 -27.56 18.79
CA ALA A 159 -4.99 -27.22 18.94
C ALA A 159 -5.52 -27.30 20.38
N PRO A 160 -5.19 -28.31 21.20
CA PRO A 160 -5.69 -28.38 22.57
C PRO A 160 -5.20 -27.26 23.50
N LEU A 161 -4.09 -26.60 23.16
CA LEU A 161 -3.42 -25.60 24.01
C LEU A 161 -4.06 -24.21 23.92
N TYR A 162 -4.71 -23.88 22.81
CA TYR A 162 -5.22 -22.52 22.53
C TYR A 162 -6.75 -22.45 22.56
N LYS A 163 -7.36 -22.91 23.66
CA LYS A 163 -8.82 -22.83 23.83
C LYS A 163 -9.26 -21.42 24.22
N VAL A 164 -10.19 -20.86 23.46
CA VAL A 164 -10.79 -19.53 23.64
C VAL A 164 -12.29 -19.60 23.38
N THR A 165 -13.04 -18.60 23.82
CA THR A 165 -14.47 -18.47 23.47
C THR A 165 -14.62 -17.69 22.18
N LEU A 166 -15.64 -18.01 21.36
CA LEU A 166 -15.96 -17.23 20.16
C LEU A 166 -16.26 -15.76 20.51
N LYS A 167 -16.92 -15.50 21.64
CA LYS A 167 -17.18 -14.17 22.18
C LYS A 167 -15.90 -13.36 22.37
N SER A 168 -14.85 -13.99 22.90
CA SER A 168 -13.54 -13.32 23.06
C SER A 168 -12.92 -12.94 21.72
N GLN A 169 -13.10 -13.77 20.70
CA GLN A 169 -12.54 -13.54 19.36
C GLN A 169 -13.33 -12.47 18.59
N ILE A 170 -14.65 -12.45 18.74
CA ILE A 170 -15.51 -11.37 18.23
C ILE A 170 -15.17 -10.04 18.90
N ALA A 171 -15.01 -10.02 20.22
CA ALA A 171 -14.59 -8.81 20.95
C ALA A 171 -13.19 -8.33 20.53
N GLY A 172 -12.29 -9.26 20.20
CA GLY A 172 -10.96 -8.98 19.66
C GLY A 172 -10.93 -8.60 18.18
N GLY A 173 -12.08 -8.58 17.48
CA GLY A 173 -12.18 -8.24 16.07
C GLY A 173 -11.61 -9.29 15.10
N THR A 174 -11.24 -10.47 15.60
CA THR A 174 -10.67 -11.56 14.76
C THR A 174 -11.76 -12.34 14.01
N ILE A 175 -13.00 -12.29 14.51
CA ILE A 175 -14.19 -12.82 13.84
C ILE A 175 -15.23 -11.71 13.78
N ASP A 176 -15.85 -11.55 12.61
CA ASP A 176 -17.00 -10.69 12.44
C ASP A 176 -18.20 -11.15 13.29
N ALA A 177 -18.81 -10.26 14.08
CA ALA A 177 -19.98 -10.58 14.89
C ALA A 177 -21.19 -11.03 14.05
N ASP A 178 -21.30 -10.50 12.83
CA ASP A 178 -22.40 -10.75 11.91
C ASP A 178 -22.39 -12.15 11.31
N ILE A 179 -21.21 -12.78 11.36
CA ILE A 179 -20.99 -14.12 10.86
C ILE A 179 -21.65 -15.14 11.81
N VAL A 180 -21.98 -14.83 13.07
CA VAL A 180 -22.66 -15.80 13.94
C VAL A 180 -24.18 -15.82 13.67
N GLY A 181 -24.56 -16.40 12.52
CA GLY A 181 -25.85 -16.96 12.11
C GLY A 181 -26.93 -16.08 11.49
N CYS A 182 -27.24 -16.38 10.24
CA CYS A 182 -28.37 -15.85 9.47
C CYS A 182 -29.08 -17.00 8.72
N GLU A 183 -30.40 -16.90 8.52
CA GLU A 183 -31.17 -17.88 7.73
C GLU A 183 -32.07 -17.27 6.63
N TRP A 184 -32.29 -15.95 6.53
CA TRP A 184 -33.34 -15.40 5.64
C TRP A 184 -32.89 -14.25 4.72
N PRO A 185 -33.25 -14.27 3.41
CA PRO A 185 -32.86 -13.24 2.43
C PRO A 185 -33.39 -11.82 2.65
N ASP A 186 -34.47 -11.67 3.42
CA ASP A 186 -35.22 -10.40 3.57
C ASP A 186 -35.20 -9.82 5.00
N ASP A 187 -34.37 -10.38 5.90
CA ASP A 187 -34.32 -9.96 7.30
C ASP A 187 -33.31 -8.81 7.50
N ASN A 188 -33.59 -7.91 8.45
CA ASN A 188 -32.72 -6.78 8.75
C ASN A 188 -31.42 -7.26 9.43
N PRO A 189 -30.23 -6.97 8.86
CA PRO A 189 -28.94 -7.36 9.43
C PRO A 189 -28.67 -6.87 10.86
N GLU A 190 -29.37 -5.83 11.33
CA GLU A 190 -29.21 -5.31 12.69
C GLU A 190 -30.01 -6.09 13.75
N ASP A 191 -31.02 -6.86 13.33
CA ASP A 191 -31.91 -7.63 14.21
C ASP A 191 -31.39 -9.08 14.49
N ARG A 192 -30.14 -9.37 14.06
CA ARG A 192 -29.49 -10.70 14.04
C ARG A 192 -29.24 -11.38 15.40
N ARG A 193 -29.39 -10.67 16.52
CA ARG A 193 -28.85 -11.10 17.82
C ARG A 193 -29.79 -11.98 18.65
N GLU A 194 -31.10 -12.00 18.37
CA GLU A 194 -32.09 -12.51 19.35
C GLU A 194 -33.03 -13.63 18.88
N ARG A 195 -33.04 -14.02 17.59
CA ARG A 195 -33.96 -15.08 17.12
C ARG A 195 -33.27 -16.43 16.91
N TYR A 196 -33.69 -17.40 17.70
CA TYR A 196 -33.40 -18.83 17.51
C TYR A 196 -34.33 -19.39 16.43
N SER A 197 -33.76 -19.93 15.34
CA SER A 197 -34.48 -20.82 14.42
C SER A 197 -34.20 -22.27 14.82
N THR A 198 -35.19 -23.15 14.67
CA THR A 198 -35.10 -24.56 15.04
C THR A 198 -34.93 -25.50 13.83
N ASP A 199 -34.81 -24.95 12.61
CA ASP A 199 -34.97 -25.70 11.36
C ASP A 199 -33.66 -26.05 10.61
N THR A 200 -32.46 -25.71 11.11
CA THR A 200 -31.18 -26.17 10.52
C THR A 200 -30.19 -26.84 11.48
N GLN A 201 -29.31 -27.66 10.88
CA GLN A 201 -28.19 -28.34 11.52
C GLN A 201 -27.06 -27.35 11.88
N PHE A 202 -27.19 -26.69 13.04
CA PHE A 202 -26.11 -26.11 13.86
C PHE A 202 -25.59 -24.68 13.57
N ARG A 203 -25.77 -23.78 14.55
CA ARG A 203 -25.19 -22.41 14.65
C ARG A 203 -24.25 -22.33 15.87
N PRO A 204 -23.00 -21.82 15.75
CA PRO A 204 -22.14 -21.62 16.92
C PRO A 204 -22.76 -20.58 17.86
N SER A 205 -22.74 -20.83 19.17
CA SER A 205 -23.04 -19.78 20.16
C SER A 205 -21.82 -18.91 20.40
N ALA A 206 -22.00 -17.63 20.73
CA ALA A 206 -20.89 -16.77 21.15
C ALA A 206 -20.13 -17.37 22.36
N ASP A 207 -20.83 -18.12 23.22
CA ASP A 207 -20.23 -18.77 24.39
C ASP A 207 -19.55 -20.12 24.07
N ASP A 208 -19.54 -20.57 22.80
CA ASP A 208 -18.86 -21.81 22.41
C ASP A 208 -17.33 -21.70 22.55
N GLU A 209 -16.72 -22.75 23.12
CA GLU A 209 -15.26 -22.90 23.16
C GLU A 209 -14.70 -23.45 21.84
N VAL A 210 -13.69 -22.76 21.32
CA VAL A 210 -12.95 -23.11 20.10
C VAL A 210 -11.44 -23.00 20.34
N CYS A 211 -10.65 -23.76 19.58
CA CYS A 211 -9.20 -23.73 19.55
C CYS A 211 -8.74 -22.70 18.51
N ALA A 212 -8.25 -21.54 18.94
CA ALA A 212 -7.76 -20.52 18.02
C ALA A 212 -6.33 -20.84 17.56
N LEU A 213 -6.16 -21.08 16.27
CA LEU A 213 -4.85 -21.28 15.65
C LEU A 213 -4.64 -20.32 14.48
N SER A 214 -3.40 -19.88 14.30
CA SER A 214 -2.96 -19.15 13.11
C SER A 214 -2.30 -20.13 12.16
N THR A 215 -2.84 -20.26 10.94
CA THR A 215 -2.23 -21.10 9.90
C THR A 215 -0.86 -20.58 9.48
N ARG A 216 -0.67 -19.26 9.45
CA ARG A 216 0.62 -18.62 9.20
C ARG A 216 1.67 -19.01 10.23
N ASN A 217 1.37 -18.89 11.53
CA ASN A 217 2.33 -19.20 12.58
C ASN A 217 2.64 -20.70 12.64
N LEU A 218 1.62 -21.54 12.39
CA LEU A 218 1.80 -22.98 12.26
C LEU A 218 2.73 -23.32 11.11
N ALA A 219 2.51 -22.73 9.92
CA ALA A 219 3.37 -22.94 8.75
C ALA A 219 4.81 -22.46 8.99
N ALA A 220 4.99 -21.31 9.64
CA ALA A 220 6.30 -20.79 9.98
C ALA A 220 7.04 -21.69 10.97
N THR A 221 6.33 -22.22 11.96
CA THR A 221 6.88 -23.20 12.92
C THR A 221 7.31 -24.47 12.20
N VAL A 222 6.43 -25.05 11.36
CA VAL A 222 6.73 -26.28 10.60
C VAL A 222 7.92 -26.08 9.66
N ARG A 223 7.96 -24.97 8.91
CA ARG A 223 9.07 -24.65 8.01
C ARG A 223 10.40 -24.53 8.76
N ARG A 224 10.39 -23.92 9.95
CA ARG A 224 11.58 -23.80 10.81
C ARG A 224 12.04 -25.14 11.36
N LEU A 225 11.12 -26.01 11.77
CA LEU A 225 11.46 -27.35 12.24
C LEU A 225 12.04 -28.20 11.10
N ALA A 226 11.42 -28.14 9.92
CA ALA A 226 11.90 -28.83 8.73
C ALA A 226 13.29 -28.33 8.29
N SER A 227 13.54 -27.01 8.31
CA SER A 227 14.87 -26.45 8.00
C SER A 227 15.95 -26.87 8.99
N ASN A 228 15.55 -27.16 10.23
CA ASN A 228 16.45 -27.65 11.29
C ASN A 228 16.59 -29.18 11.29
N GLY A 229 16.02 -29.88 10.29
CA GLY A 229 16.10 -31.33 10.17
C GLY A 229 15.27 -32.10 11.20
N ILE A 230 14.28 -31.45 11.83
CA ILE A 230 13.37 -32.09 12.79
C ILE A 230 12.19 -32.67 12.01
N ASP A 231 11.95 -33.96 12.15
CA ASP A 231 10.82 -34.68 11.54
C ASP A 231 9.67 -34.94 12.54
N ALA A 232 8.62 -35.59 12.05
CA ALA A 232 7.42 -35.88 12.84
C ALA A 232 7.60 -37.00 13.89
N ASP A 233 8.69 -37.77 13.82
CA ASP A 233 8.97 -38.90 14.71
C ASP A 233 9.91 -38.50 15.86
N ASN A 234 10.33 -37.24 15.93
CA ASN A 234 11.22 -36.72 16.95
C ASN A 234 10.61 -36.83 18.37
N ALA A 235 11.37 -37.41 19.31
CA ALA A 235 10.93 -37.62 20.70
C ALA A 235 10.56 -36.32 21.45
N TRP A 236 11.11 -35.17 21.03
CA TRP A 236 10.89 -33.85 21.63
C TRP A 236 10.02 -32.94 20.75
N LEU A 237 9.33 -33.49 19.75
CA LEU A 237 8.53 -32.73 18.78
C LEU A 237 7.50 -31.81 19.46
N ALA A 238 6.82 -32.29 20.51
CA ALA A 238 5.84 -31.48 21.23
C ALA A 238 6.46 -30.23 21.87
N SER A 239 7.65 -30.36 22.46
CA SER A 239 8.39 -29.23 23.04
C SER A 239 8.87 -28.25 21.96
N HIS A 240 9.41 -28.78 20.85
CA HIS A 240 9.86 -27.95 19.73
C HIS A 240 8.72 -27.18 19.05
N LEU A 241 7.57 -27.82 18.87
CA LEU A 241 6.36 -27.18 18.33
C LEU A 241 5.81 -26.13 19.29
N HIS A 242 5.70 -26.45 20.57
CA HIS A 242 5.19 -25.52 21.57
C HIS A 242 6.08 -24.29 21.70
N ASN A 243 7.38 -24.47 21.92
CA ASN A 243 8.35 -23.37 22.01
C ASN A 243 8.42 -22.56 20.70
N GLY A 244 8.34 -23.23 19.55
CA GLY A 244 8.38 -22.53 18.27
C GLY A 244 7.15 -21.73 17.96
N TYR A 245 5.98 -22.24 18.33
CA TYR A 245 4.73 -21.55 18.14
C TYR A 245 4.56 -20.41 19.17
N GLU A 246 4.94 -20.61 20.45
CA GLU A 246 4.87 -19.57 21.48
C GLU A 246 5.87 -18.43 21.26
N MET A 247 7.06 -18.74 20.74
CA MET A 247 8.03 -17.71 20.32
C MET A 247 7.47 -16.80 19.22
N GLN A 248 6.44 -17.25 18.47
CA GLN A 248 5.74 -16.43 17.48
C GLN A 248 4.50 -15.72 18.02
N THR A 249 3.97 -16.11 19.20
CA THR A 249 2.78 -15.50 19.82
C THR A 249 3.11 -14.57 20.99
N GLY A 250 4.36 -14.52 21.45
CA GLY A 250 4.85 -13.46 22.35
C GLY A 250 4.35 -13.50 23.80
N VAL A 251 3.82 -14.62 24.29
CA VAL A 251 3.31 -14.74 25.68
C VAL A 251 3.90 -15.97 26.35
N VAL A 252 4.64 -15.80 27.44
CA VAL A 252 4.89 -16.87 28.42
C VAL A 252 4.80 -16.30 29.84
N ALA A 253 3.90 -16.86 30.64
CA ALA A 253 3.84 -16.61 32.08
C ALA A 253 4.60 -17.72 32.84
N GLY A 254 5.66 -17.36 33.58
CA GLY A 254 6.21 -18.21 34.66
C GLY A 254 7.59 -18.87 34.46
N ALA A 255 8.41 -18.44 33.50
CA ALA A 255 9.76 -19.00 33.33
C ALA A 255 10.79 -18.45 34.36
N PRO A 256 11.84 -19.23 34.73
CA PRO A 256 12.92 -18.77 35.62
C PRO A 256 13.67 -17.55 35.03
N PRO A 257 14.12 -16.58 35.86
CA PRO A 257 14.75 -15.33 35.39
C PRO A 257 16.02 -15.54 34.54
N SER A 258 16.69 -16.69 34.66
CA SER A 258 17.88 -17.05 33.88
C SER A 258 17.57 -17.59 32.48
N ALA A 259 16.33 -17.97 32.21
CA ALA A 259 15.84 -18.42 30.90
C ALA A 259 14.99 -17.34 30.20
N MET A 260 14.77 -16.20 30.87
CA MET A 260 14.20 -15.00 30.24
C MET A 260 15.24 -14.39 29.31
N GLU A 261 15.20 -14.77 28.04
CA GLU A 261 15.77 -13.92 27.00
C GLU A 261 14.98 -12.60 27.04
N ILE A 262 15.66 -11.48 27.22
CA ILE A 262 15.04 -10.15 27.24
C ILE A 262 14.57 -9.87 25.82
N ILE A 263 13.37 -10.32 25.49
CA ILE A 263 12.69 -9.98 24.25
C ILE A 263 12.01 -8.65 24.51
N LEU A 264 12.68 -7.58 24.09
CA LEU A 264 12.08 -6.26 24.04
C LEU A 264 10.89 -6.33 23.08
N PRO A 265 9.74 -5.72 23.41
CA PRO A 265 8.65 -5.59 22.46
C PRO A 265 9.20 -4.93 21.19
N ASP A 266 8.74 -5.42 20.04
CA ASP A 266 9.07 -4.78 18.77
C ASP A 266 8.31 -3.45 18.71
N LEU A 267 8.96 -2.39 19.17
CA LEU A 267 8.38 -1.04 19.23
C LEU A 267 8.04 -0.50 17.84
N ASP A 268 8.60 -1.08 16.77
CA ASP A 268 8.27 -0.70 15.39
C ASP A 268 6.92 -1.31 14.96
N GLU A 269 6.43 -2.36 15.61
CA GLU A 269 5.11 -2.95 15.36
C GLU A 269 3.95 -2.01 15.77
N ALA A 270 4.22 -1.08 16.69
CA ALA A 270 3.32 -0.01 17.10
C ALA A 270 3.46 1.27 16.26
N THR A 271 4.45 1.34 15.35
CA THR A 271 4.61 2.49 14.45
C THR A 271 3.75 2.29 13.20
N ASP A 272 2.53 2.81 13.27
CA ASP A 272 1.55 2.86 12.18
C ASP A 272 1.99 3.86 11.10
N VAL A 273 3.15 3.61 10.49
CA VAL A 273 3.67 4.40 9.37
C VAL A 273 3.20 3.75 8.08
N GLU A 274 1.89 3.84 7.85
CA GLU A 274 1.28 3.31 6.63
C GLU A 274 1.66 4.19 5.43
N ILE A 275 2.50 3.66 4.53
CA ILE A 275 2.77 4.30 3.24
C ILE A 275 1.48 4.24 2.43
N VAL A 276 0.82 5.39 2.25
CA VAL A 276 -0.45 5.50 1.51
C VAL A 276 -0.15 5.73 0.03
N ARG A 277 -0.37 4.71 -0.79
CA ARG A 277 -0.08 4.71 -2.24
C ARG A 277 -0.73 5.90 -2.96
N GLU A 278 -1.97 6.21 -2.64
CA GLU A 278 -2.77 7.27 -3.28
C GLU A 278 -2.16 8.66 -3.00
N ASN A 279 -1.69 8.89 -1.77
CA ASN A 279 -1.02 10.13 -1.40
C ASN A 279 0.30 10.28 -2.16
N LEU A 280 1.08 9.20 -2.30
CA LEU A 280 2.32 9.25 -3.09
C LEU A 280 2.06 9.52 -4.57
N ASN A 281 0.96 9.00 -5.14
CA ASN A 281 0.58 9.32 -6.52
C ASN A 281 0.26 10.80 -6.71
N ALA A 282 -0.41 11.42 -5.73
CA ALA A 282 -0.63 12.87 -5.75
C ALA A 282 0.70 13.64 -5.63
N VAL A 283 1.55 13.26 -4.68
CA VAL A 283 2.88 13.87 -4.47
C VAL A 283 3.76 13.73 -5.71
N GLN A 284 3.65 12.63 -6.46
CA GLN A 284 4.36 12.43 -7.72
C GLN A 284 4.05 13.53 -8.74
N ALA A 285 2.76 13.82 -8.95
CA ALA A 285 2.32 14.86 -9.88
C ALA A 285 2.74 16.26 -9.40
N ILE A 286 2.62 16.51 -8.10
CA ILE A 286 3.03 17.78 -7.47
C ILE A 286 4.55 17.98 -7.61
N TYR A 287 5.35 16.92 -7.42
CA TYR A 287 6.81 16.98 -7.61
C TYR A 287 7.17 17.33 -9.05
N PHE A 288 6.49 16.69 -10.00
CA PHE A 288 6.70 16.95 -11.42
C PHE A 288 6.35 18.41 -11.76
N ALA A 289 5.22 18.92 -11.25
CA ALA A 289 4.82 20.32 -11.39
C ALA A 289 5.82 21.29 -10.78
N TYR A 290 6.31 21.00 -9.57
CA TYR A 290 7.32 21.80 -8.89
C TYR A 290 8.60 21.94 -9.73
N MET A 291 9.10 20.84 -10.30
CA MET A 291 10.29 20.91 -11.16
C MET A 291 10.04 21.74 -12.43
N LEU A 292 8.83 21.71 -13.00
CA LEU A 292 8.48 22.57 -14.13
C LEU A 292 8.30 24.03 -13.73
N GLU A 293 7.83 24.31 -12.51
CA GLU A 293 7.82 25.66 -11.92
C GLU A 293 9.24 26.24 -11.86
N GLU A 294 10.26 25.43 -11.52
CA GLU A 294 11.65 25.87 -11.49
C GLU A 294 12.26 26.14 -12.88
N THR A 295 11.67 25.57 -13.95
CA THR A 295 11.94 25.99 -15.34
C THR A 295 11.22 27.28 -15.75
N ARG A 296 10.33 27.78 -14.88
CA ARG A 296 9.39 28.87 -15.12
C ARG A 296 8.35 28.58 -16.20
N MET A 297 7.96 27.32 -16.39
CA MET A 297 6.99 26.95 -17.42
C MET A 297 5.67 27.72 -17.28
N PRO A 298 5.04 27.85 -16.09
CA PRO A 298 3.84 28.67 -15.93
C PRO A 298 4.06 30.15 -16.27
N GLN A 299 5.13 30.75 -15.75
CA GLN A 299 5.45 32.16 -15.98
C GLN A 299 5.77 32.44 -17.46
N VAL A 300 6.34 31.48 -18.18
CA VAL A 300 6.54 31.55 -19.63
C VAL A 300 5.20 31.60 -20.36
N VAL A 301 4.24 30.74 -20.00
CA VAL A 301 2.90 30.74 -20.61
C VAL A 301 2.17 32.03 -20.31
N GLU A 302 2.20 32.52 -19.07
CA GLU A 302 1.63 33.81 -18.68
C GLU A 302 2.25 34.95 -19.50
N ARG A 303 3.58 34.93 -19.69
CA ARG A 303 4.27 35.94 -20.51
C ARG A 303 3.88 35.86 -21.99
N ILE A 304 3.70 34.67 -22.55
CA ILE A 304 3.22 34.49 -23.93
C ILE A 304 1.82 35.09 -24.08
N VAL A 305 0.95 34.91 -23.10
CA VAL A 305 -0.40 35.49 -23.08
C VAL A 305 -0.33 37.02 -23.05
N GLU A 306 0.56 37.61 -22.26
CA GLU A 306 0.78 39.07 -22.26
C GLU A 306 1.26 39.60 -23.62
N LEU A 307 2.23 38.92 -24.25
CA LEU A 307 2.74 39.29 -25.57
C LEU A 307 1.66 39.18 -26.65
N PHE A 308 0.81 38.16 -26.57
CA PHE A 308 -0.35 38.03 -27.45
C PHE A 308 -1.37 39.15 -27.24
N ARG A 309 -1.72 39.47 -25.99
CA ARG A 309 -2.68 40.54 -25.64
C ARG A 309 -2.20 41.93 -26.07
N SER A 310 -0.89 42.16 -26.05
CA SER A 310 -0.27 43.42 -26.50
C SER A 310 -0.04 43.49 -28.01
N GLY A 311 -0.40 42.44 -28.77
CA GLY A 311 -0.21 42.38 -30.21
C GLY A 311 1.25 42.22 -30.64
N LEU A 312 2.15 41.87 -29.71
CA LEU A 312 3.57 41.65 -29.97
C LEU A 312 3.89 40.23 -30.46
N LEU A 313 2.92 39.32 -30.35
CA LEU A 313 3.03 37.95 -30.86
C LEU A 313 2.14 37.80 -32.12
N PRO A 314 2.73 37.58 -33.31
CA PRO A 314 1.99 37.54 -34.56
C PRO A 314 1.28 36.18 -34.77
N LEU A 315 0.37 35.84 -33.87
CA LEU A 315 -0.47 34.64 -33.98
C LEU A 315 -1.76 34.95 -34.76
N GLY A 316 -2.14 34.04 -35.65
CA GLY A 316 -3.32 34.16 -36.49
C GLY A 316 -4.59 33.59 -35.83
N ARG A 317 -5.60 33.31 -36.67
CA ARG A 317 -6.76 32.50 -36.27
C ARG A 317 -6.34 31.03 -36.28
N GLY A 318 -6.12 30.47 -35.10
CA GLY A 318 -5.62 29.10 -34.93
C GLY A 318 -5.79 28.60 -33.50
N LYS A 319 -5.50 27.32 -33.28
CA LYS A 319 -5.66 26.63 -31.99
C LYS A 319 -4.91 27.33 -30.85
N ALA A 320 -3.71 27.84 -31.12
CA ALA A 320 -2.91 28.58 -30.15
C ALA A 320 -3.56 29.92 -29.76
N GLY A 321 -4.06 30.69 -30.73
CA GLY A 321 -4.79 31.94 -30.47
C GLY A 321 -6.07 31.73 -29.65
N ASP A 322 -6.86 30.70 -29.99
CA ASP A 322 -8.07 30.34 -29.25
C ASP A 322 -7.77 29.92 -27.80
N TYR A 323 -6.71 29.13 -27.61
CA TYR A 323 -6.24 28.75 -26.28
C TYR A 323 -5.80 29.97 -25.47
N LEU A 324 -4.97 30.86 -26.02
CA LEU A 324 -4.47 32.04 -25.31
C LEU A 324 -5.62 33.00 -24.93
N PHE A 325 -6.61 33.15 -25.81
CA PHE A 325 -7.81 33.92 -25.51
C PHE A 325 -8.63 33.30 -24.37
N ARG A 326 -8.84 31.97 -24.40
CA ARG A 326 -9.53 31.24 -23.31
C ARG A 326 -8.76 31.32 -22.00
N TYR A 327 -7.45 31.09 -22.05
CA TYR A 327 -6.52 31.17 -20.92
C TYR A 327 -6.64 32.51 -20.20
N TYR A 328 -6.75 33.60 -20.96
CA TYR A 328 -6.99 34.93 -20.39
C TYR A 328 -8.39 35.07 -19.78
N LYS A 329 -9.42 34.53 -20.44
CA LYS A 329 -10.82 34.65 -19.98
C LYS A 329 -11.10 33.87 -18.69
N THR A 330 -10.50 32.70 -18.51
CA THR A 330 -10.72 31.82 -17.33
C THR A 330 -9.68 32.01 -16.24
N SER A 331 -8.99 33.16 -16.20
CA SER A 331 -7.85 33.36 -15.30
C SER A 331 -8.20 33.25 -13.82
N ALA A 332 -9.43 33.60 -13.43
CA ALA A 332 -9.91 33.60 -12.05
C ALA A 332 -10.27 32.19 -11.52
N GLU A 333 -10.41 31.19 -12.39
CA GLU A 333 -10.86 29.83 -12.04
C GLU A 333 -9.68 28.86 -11.82
N ARG A 334 -8.44 29.33 -11.93
CA ARG A 334 -7.24 28.48 -11.95
C ARG A 334 -6.41 28.67 -10.70
N ILE A 335 -5.72 27.61 -10.30
CA ILE A 335 -4.72 27.66 -9.25
C ILE A 335 -3.64 28.72 -9.53
N THR A 336 -3.53 29.66 -8.60
CA THR A 336 -2.60 30.79 -8.63
C THR A 336 -1.18 30.34 -8.32
N GLU A 337 -0.18 31.18 -8.64
CA GLU A 337 1.22 30.88 -8.27
C GLU A 337 1.38 30.71 -6.75
N GLY A 338 0.70 31.54 -5.94
CA GLY A 338 0.72 31.43 -4.48
C GLY A 338 0.24 30.07 -4.00
N GLU A 339 -0.92 29.61 -4.48
CA GLU A 339 -1.48 28.31 -4.12
C GLU A 339 -0.58 27.14 -4.55
N ARG A 340 0.06 27.23 -5.74
CA ARG A 340 1.05 26.23 -6.17
C ARG A 340 2.27 26.22 -5.25
N ARG A 341 2.81 27.40 -4.92
CA ARG A 341 3.99 27.54 -4.03
C ARG A 341 3.70 27.05 -2.62
N ASP A 342 2.51 27.31 -2.08
CA ASP A 342 2.05 26.78 -0.80
C ASP A 342 2.00 25.24 -0.81
N LEU A 343 1.52 24.66 -1.91
CA LEU A 343 1.48 23.22 -2.07
C LEU A 343 2.89 22.61 -2.14
N TYR A 344 3.82 23.24 -2.86
CA TYR A 344 5.22 22.78 -2.93
C TYR A 344 5.94 22.93 -1.59
N MET A 345 5.67 24.02 -0.87
CA MET A 345 6.19 24.25 0.48
C MET A 345 5.71 23.16 1.44
N ARG A 346 4.41 22.86 1.41
CA ARG A 346 3.81 21.80 2.23
C ARG A 346 4.34 20.41 1.86
N CYS A 347 4.53 20.10 0.58
CA CYS A 347 4.95 18.77 0.15
C CYS A 347 6.45 18.52 0.34
N PHE A 348 7.28 19.52 0.05
CA PHE A 348 8.73 19.37 -0.13
C PHE A 348 9.59 20.36 0.67
N GLY A 349 8.96 21.28 1.42
CA GLY A 349 9.68 22.37 2.07
C GLY A 349 10.24 23.40 1.08
N ALA A 350 9.67 23.48 -0.12
CA ALA A 350 10.10 24.42 -1.16
C ALA A 350 9.89 25.88 -0.72
N PRO A 351 10.76 26.82 -1.14
CA PRO A 351 10.59 28.23 -0.84
C PRO A 351 9.45 28.86 -1.66
N GLY A 352 8.88 29.96 -1.15
CA GLY A 352 7.95 30.83 -1.88
C GLY A 352 6.47 30.70 -1.49
N GLY A 353 6.11 29.80 -0.58
CA GLY A 353 4.77 29.76 0.03
C GLY A 353 4.65 30.66 1.26
N ASP A 354 3.42 30.86 1.75
CA ASP A 354 3.13 31.61 2.98
C ASP A 354 3.53 30.80 4.23
N PRO A 355 4.59 31.22 4.96
CA PRO A 355 5.08 30.49 6.13
C PRO A 355 4.08 30.45 7.30
N ASN A 356 3.09 31.36 7.31
CA ASN A 356 2.09 31.45 8.38
C ASN A 356 0.86 30.58 8.11
N GLY A 357 0.64 30.18 6.85
CA GLY A 357 -0.54 29.43 6.43
C GLY A 357 -0.37 27.91 6.47
N ASN A 358 0.84 27.40 6.21
CA ASN A 358 1.12 25.96 6.13
C ASN A 358 2.49 25.63 6.74
N GLU A 359 2.55 24.54 7.54
CA GLU A 359 3.83 24.05 8.03
C GLU A 359 4.63 23.37 6.89
N PRO A 360 5.85 23.84 6.57
CA PRO A 360 6.68 23.31 5.49
C PRO A 360 7.24 21.92 5.81
N ASN A 361 7.33 21.03 4.82
CA ASN A 361 8.00 19.73 4.97
C ASN A 361 9.54 19.89 4.94
N ARG A 362 10.12 20.26 6.08
CA ARG A 362 11.56 20.52 6.20
C ARG A 362 12.44 19.28 6.05
N GLU A 363 11.87 18.10 6.30
CA GLU A 363 12.59 16.82 6.31
C GLU A 363 12.77 16.24 4.90
N PHE A 364 11.94 16.63 3.94
CA PHE A 364 11.88 16.01 2.61
C PHE A 364 13.25 15.95 1.93
N ASN A 365 13.99 17.06 1.91
CA ASN A 365 15.26 17.12 1.17
C ASN A 365 16.31 16.15 1.72
N GLU A 366 16.38 16.01 3.05
CA GLU A 366 17.30 15.07 3.70
C GLU A 366 16.91 13.62 3.41
N LEU A 367 15.64 13.27 3.60
CA LEU A 367 15.11 11.93 3.35
C LEU A 367 15.25 11.54 1.87
N TRP A 368 15.01 12.50 0.97
CA TRP A 368 15.15 12.35 -0.47
C TRP A 368 16.60 12.02 -0.86
N LEU A 369 17.57 12.81 -0.39
CA LEU A 369 18.99 12.60 -0.66
C LEU A 369 19.49 11.30 -0.05
N ARG A 370 19.04 10.95 1.16
CA ARG A 370 19.37 9.68 1.82
C ARG A 370 18.91 8.48 1.00
N PHE A 371 17.67 8.50 0.53
CA PHE A 371 17.14 7.40 -0.28
C PHE A 371 17.87 7.25 -1.62
N ILE A 372 18.01 8.35 -2.37
CA ILE A 372 18.72 8.34 -3.66
C ILE A 372 20.16 7.86 -3.49
N SER A 373 20.84 8.33 -2.44
CA SER A 373 22.23 7.94 -2.16
C SER A 373 22.35 6.48 -1.75
N ALA A 374 21.42 5.95 -0.95
CA ALA A 374 21.39 4.54 -0.58
C ALA A 374 21.18 3.63 -1.81
N VAL A 375 20.27 4.00 -2.72
CA VAL A 375 20.04 3.25 -3.97
C VAL A 375 21.26 3.31 -4.89
N SER A 376 21.88 4.48 -5.05
CA SER A 376 23.10 4.66 -5.85
C SER A 376 24.27 3.84 -5.28
N ALA A 377 24.49 3.91 -3.97
CA ALA A 377 25.52 3.13 -3.28
C ALA A 377 25.31 1.62 -3.48
N PHE A 378 24.06 1.14 -3.34
CA PHE A 378 23.71 -0.26 -3.61
C PHE A 378 24.02 -0.67 -5.06
N GLY A 379 23.60 0.13 -6.04
CA GLY A 379 23.86 -0.12 -7.46
C GLY A 379 25.37 -0.19 -7.79
N ARG A 380 26.17 0.72 -7.20
CA ARG A 380 27.63 0.73 -7.36
C ARG A 380 28.30 -0.48 -6.71
N GLN A 381 27.91 -0.84 -5.49
CA GLN A 381 28.43 -2.04 -4.80
C GLN A 381 28.19 -3.30 -5.63
N LEU A 382 27.00 -3.45 -6.19
CA LEU A 382 26.66 -4.59 -7.06
C LEU A 382 27.51 -4.62 -8.34
N SER A 383 27.81 -3.45 -8.94
CA SER A 383 28.67 -3.36 -10.12
C SER A 383 30.13 -3.70 -9.79
N VAL A 384 30.65 -3.24 -8.65
CA VAL A 384 32.03 -3.49 -8.22
C VAL A 384 32.25 -4.96 -7.85
N ASP A 385 31.31 -5.57 -7.11
CA ASP A 385 31.39 -6.99 -6.74
C ASP A 385 31.48 -7.89 -7.98
N ARG A 386 30.70 -7.58 -9.03
CA ARG A 386 30.77 -8.26 -10.32
C ARG A 386 32.12 -8.13 -11.03
N MET A 387 32.74 -6.95 -10.96
CA MET A 387 34.03 -6.72 -11.63
C MET A 387 35.19 -7.41 -10.89
N LEU A 388 35.11 -7.52 -9.57
CA LEU A 388 36.21 -8.05 -8.74
C LEU A 388 36.07 -9.54 -8.43
N ARG A 389 34.86 -10.12 -8.46
CA ARG A 389 34.59 -11.46 -7.92
C ARG A 389 33.59 -12.22 -8.78
N THR A 390 34.09 -13.03 -9.72
CA THR A 390 33.25 -13.76 -10.67
C THR A 390 32.51 -14.96 -10.07
N ASN A 391 32.91 -15.50 -8.90
CA ASN A 391 32.49 -16.84 -8.45
C ASN A 391 32.03 -16.98 -6.97
N ILE A 392 31.83 -15.91 -6.19
CA ILE A 392 31.32 -16.04 -4.80
C ILE A 392 30.24 -14.97 -4.55
N PRO A 393 28.94 -15.32 -4.51
CA PRO A 393 27.87 -14.38 -4.19
C PRO A 393 27.94 -13.97 -2.72
N VAL A 394 28.20 -12.69 -2.44
CA VAL A 394 28.03 -12.11 -1.11
C VAL A 394 26.70 -11.37 -1.07
N ALA A 395 25.92 -11.56 -0.01
CA ALA A 395 24.67 -10.82 0.18
C ALA A 395 24.99 -9.34 0.43
N VAL A 396 24.66 -8.46 -0.53
CA VAL A 396 24.69 -7.01 -0.31
C VAL A 396 23.48 -6.63 0.54
N SER A 397 23.72 -6.02 1.69
CA SER A 397 22.64 -5.56 2.58
C SER A 397 21.77 -4.51 1.89
N GLN A 398 20.45 -4.70 1.94
CA GLN A 398 19.47 -3.76 1.39
C GLN A 398 18.71 -2.99 2.48
N GLU A 399 19.08 -3.15 3.76
CA GLU A 399 18.35 -2.56 4.88
C GLU A 399 18.41 -1.03 4.89
N GLN A 400 19.53 -0.45 4.45
CA GLN A 400 19.63 1.00 4.31
C GLN A 400 18.66 1.55 3.25
N VAL A 401 18.51 0.83 2.12
CA VAL A 401 17.55 1.18 1.07
C VAL A 401 16.13 1.03 1.60
N ARG A 402 15.82 -0.06 2.34
CA ARG A 402 14.50 -0.27 2.96
C ARG A 402 14.15 0.86 3.91
N LYS A 403 15.02 1.16 4.86
CA LYS A 403 14.80 2.20 5.87
C LYS A 403 14.61 3.57 5.22
N ALA A 404 15.52 3.97 4.34
CA ALA A 404 15.43 5.27 3.67
C ALA A 404 14.16 5.40 2.80
N ALA A 405 13.74 4.31 2.14
CA ALA A 405 12.49 4.27 1.37
C ALA A 405 11.25 4.40 2.25
N ARG A 406 11.23 3.73 3.42
CA ARG A 406 10.14 3.81 4.39
C ARG A 406 10.02 5.23 4.96
N ASP A 407 11.11 5.80 5.44
CA ASP A 407 11.12 7.14 6.04
C ASP A 407 10.66 8.19 5.02
N LEU A 408 11.16 8.10 3.78
CA LEU A 408 10.72 9.00 2.69
C LEU A 408 9.25 8.77 2.31
N GLY A 409 8.82 7.52 2.16
CA GLY A 409 7.43 7.16 1.84
C GLY A 409 6.45 7.63 2.92
N ALA A 410 6.83 7.54 4.18
CA ALA A 410 6.08 8.05 5.33
C ALA A 410 5.89 9.57 5.27
N SER A 411 6.99 10.30 5.08
CA SER A 411 6.98 11.76 4.97
C SER A 411 6.09 12.23 3.82
N MET A 412 6.18 11.59 2.65
CA MET A 412 5.33 11.90 1.49
C MET A 412 3.86 11.50 1.70
N SER A 413 3.58 10.39 2.37
CA SER A 413 2.21 9.98 2.70
C SER A 413 1.53 11.02 3.58
N ARG A 414 2.26 11.57 4.55
CA ARG A 414 1.80 12.66 5.40
C ARG A 414 1.69 13.99 4.66
N SER A 415 2.59 14.31 3.74
CA SER A 415 2.49 15.59 3.05
C SER A 415 1.43 15.58 1.93
N GLY A 416 1.09 14.39 1.41
CA GLY A 416 0.19 14.17 0.28
C GLY A 416 -1.31 13.96 0.58
N TYR A 417 -1.79 14.13 1.81
CA TYR A 417 -3.23 14.00 2.13
C TYR A 417 -4.04 15.28 1.89
N GLY A 418 -5.36 15.16 1.88
CA GLY A 418 -6.29 16.30 1.80
C GLY A 418 -6.37 16.89 0.39
N ILE A 419 -6.23 18.22 0.26
CA ILE A 419 -6.36 18.92 -1.03
C ILE A 419 -5.33 18.49 -2.09
N ALA A 420 -4.24 17.84 -1.67
CA ALA A 420 -3.14 17.45 -2.56
C ALA A 420 -3.59 16.57 -3.74
N TYR A 421 -4.56 15.67 -3.55
CA TYR A 421 -5.09 14.86 -4.65
C TYR A 421 -5.80 15.70 -5.72
N PHE A 422 -6.67 16.61 -5.30
CA PHE A 422 -7.39 17.51 -6.23
C PHE A 422 -6.42 18.46 -6.93
N ALA A 423 -5.51 19.06 -6.17
CA ALA A 423 -4.48 19.92 -6.73
C ALA A 423 -3.56 19.17 -7.71
N ALA A 424 -3.21 17.90 -7.42
CA ALA A 424 -2.45 17.06 -8.35
C ALA A 424 -3.17 16.87 -9.69
N THR A 425 -4.49 16.66 -9.69
CA THR A 425 -5.27 16.55 -10.94
C THR A 425 -5.31 17.85 -11.74
N GLU A 426 -5.45 18.99 -11.05
CA GLU A 426 -5.45 20.31 -11.69
C GLU A 426 -4.07 20.66 -12.26
N LEU A 427 -2.99 20.39 -11.51
CA LEU A 427 -1.61 20.57 -11.97
C LEU A 427 -1.30 19.68 -13.16
N GLN A 428 -1.76 18.43 -13.17
CA GLN A 428 -1.59 17.54 -14.32
C GLN A 428 -2.26 18.11 -15.58
N GLN A 429 -3.50 18.58 -15.45
CA GLN A 429 -4.24 19.19 -16.56
C GLN A 429 -3.50 20.44 -17.08
N MET A 430 -3.06 21.31 -16.18
CA MET A 430 -2.26 22.49 -16.51
C MET A 430 -0.99 22.14 -17.28
N ILE A 431 -0.23 21.14 -16.84
CA ILE A 431 1.01 20.71 -17.51
C ILE A 431 0.72 20.24 -18.94
N LEU A 432 -0.35 19.48 -19.15
CA LEU A 432 -0.74 18.99 -20.47
C LEU A 432 -1.12 20.14 -21.40
N GLU A 433 -1.89 21.10 -20.91
CA GLU A 433 -2.29 22.30 -21.64
C GLU A 433 -1.07 23.16 -22.01
N TYR A 434 -0.12 23.32 -21.08
CA TYR A 434 1.08 24.14 -21.30
C TYR A 434 2.01 23.47 -22.29
N ARG A 435 2.21 22.16 -22.17
CA ARG A 435 2.93 21.35 -23.16
C ARG A 435 2.34 21.54 -24.55
N ASP A 436 1.02 21.45 -24.68
CA ASP A 436 0.33 21.54 -25.96
C ASP A 436 0.48 22.93 -26.60
N LEU A 437 0.33 23.99 -25.81
CA LEU A 437 0.56 25.36 -26.27
C LEU A 437 2.02 25.56 -26.71
N LEU A 438 2.99 25.20 -25.86
CA LEU A 438 4.42 25.46 -26.11
C LEU A 438 4.98 24.59 -27.26
N SER A 439 4.32 23.47 -27.57
CA SER A 439 4.65 22.61 -28.70
C SER A 439 4.02 23.06 -30.02
N ASP A 440 3.04 23.96 -29.97
CA ASP A 440 2.34 24.46 -31.15
C ASP A 440 3.32 25.10 -32.15
N SER A 441 3.13 24.82 -33.44
CA SER A 441 4.04 25.29 -34.48
C SER A 441 4.04 26.81 -34.66
N GLU A 442 2.91 27.48 -34.45
CA GLU A 442 2.83 28.95 -34.57
C GLU A 442 3.54 29.62 -33.39
N VAL A 443 3.38 29.07 -32.18
CA VAL A 443 4.10 29.53 -30.98
C VAL A 443 5.60 29.30 -31.16
N ARG A 444 6.02 28.08 -31.55
CA ARG A 444 7.44 27.78 -31.81
C ARG A 444 8.03 28.68 -32.90
N GLY A 445 7.31 28.88 -34.00
CA GLY A 445 7.72 29.76 -35.09
C GLY A 445 7.93 31.21 -34.64
N SER A 446 7.03 31.73 -33.79
CA SER A 446 7.11 33.10 -33.28
C SER A 446 8.34 33.37 -32.42
N PHE A 447 8.88 32.34 -31.75
CA PHE A 447 10.10 32.43 -30.95
C PHE A 447 11.35 31.85 -31.64
N GLY A 448 11.24 31.42 -32.90
CA GLY A 448 12.34 30.78 -33.64
C GLY A 448 12.83 29.47 -32.99
N ALA A 449 11.95 28.80 -32.24
CA ALA A 449 12.27 27.63 -31.43
C ALA A 449 12.02 26.32 -32.19
N ARG A 450 12.87 25.32 -31.97
CA ARG A 450 12.71 23.98 -32.58
C ARG A 450 11.79 23.08 -31.77
N ASP A 451 11.75 23.26 -30.46
CA ASP A 451 10.92 22.49 -29.54
C ASP A 451 10.38 23.39 -28.41
N MET A 452 9.50 22.85 -27.58
CA MET A 452 8.87 23.60 -26.48
C MET A 452 9.88 24.10 -25.43
N TRP A 453 10.98 23.38 -25.24
CA TRP A 453 12.00 23.76 -24.26
C TRP A 453 12.79 24.97 -24.74
N GLN A 454 13.08 25.05 -26.04
CA GLN A 454 13.66 26.24 -26.63
C GLN A 454 12.74 27.45 -26.53
N VAL A 455 11.41 27.28 -26.61
CA VAL A 455 10.47 28.39 -26.34
C VAL A 455 10.65 28.90 -24.90
N ILE A 456 10.70 27.98 -23.93
CA ILE A 456 10.93 28.32 -22.51
C ILE A 456 12.26 29.06 -22.33
N ASP A 457 13.34 28.58 -22.95
CA ASP A 457 14.67 29.19 -22.85
C ASP A 457 14.68 30.60 -23.47
N GLN A 458 14.08 30.77 -24.65
CA GLN A 458 13.99 32.07 -25.32
C GLN A 458 13.16 33.07 -24.53
N VAL A 459 12.01 32.67 -23.98
CA VAL A 459 11.18 33.57 -23.18
C VAL A 459 11.89 33.94 -21.88
N ASN A 460 12.56 32.98 -21.23
CA ASN A 460 13.34 33.23 -20.03
C ASN A 460 14.48 34.25 -20.27
N ALA A 461 15.25 34.05 -21.34
CA ALA A 461 16.37 34.92 -21.69
C ALA A 461 15.93 36.33 -22.05
N ASN A 462 14.85 36.47 -22.82
CA ASN A 462 14.44 37.76 -23.38
C ASN A 462 13.47 38.55 -22.49
N TYR A 463 12.72 37.90 -21.60
CA TYR A 463 11.63 38.55 -20.87
C TYR A 463 11.58 38.29 -19.36
N LEU A 464 12.15 37.19 -18.84
CA LEU A 464 12.02 36.81 -17.42
C LEU A 464 13.33 36.94 -16.63
N GLY A 465 14.23 37.82 -17.08
CA GLY A 465 15.45 38.17 -16.33
C GLY A 465 16.56 37.12 -16.39
N GLY A 466 16.58 36.27 -17.42
CA GLY A 466 17.73 35.42 -17.73
C GLY A 466 17.41 33.93 -17.86
N ALA A 467 18.34 33.19 -18.46
CA ALA A 467 18.21 31.77 -18.71
C ALA A 467 18.16 30.94 -17.42
N ARG A 468 17.43 29.83 -17.46
CA ARG A 468 17.34 28.82 -16.40
C ARG A 468 17.93 27.50 -16.89
N ASN A 469 18.38 26.64 -15.97
CA ASN A 469 18.90 25.32 -16.33
C ASN A 469 17.75 24.34 -16.59
N THR A 470 17.08 24.52 -17.73
CA THR A 470 15.89 23.75 -18.13
C THR A 470 16.20 22.25 -18.24
N ASN A 471 17.40 21.89 -18.69
CA ASN A 471 17.83 20.50 -18.80
C ASN A 471 17.90 19.79 -17.43
N ARG A 472 18.47 20.46 -16.41
CA ARG A 472 18.53 19.93 -15.05
C ARG A 472 17.13 19.63 -14.52
N PHE A 473 16.26 20.62 -14.50
CA PHE A 473 14.94 20.48 -13.88
C PHE A 473 14.04 19.51 -14.65
N ARG A 474 14.13 19.45 -15.98
CA ARG A 474 13.44 18.42 -16.78
C ARG A 474 13.90 17.00 -16.40
N THR A 475 15.21 16.81 -16.23
CA THR A 475 15.76 15.52 -15.84
C THR A 475 15.34 15.16 -14.42
N GLN A 476 15.40 16.11 -13.49
CA GLN A 476 14.93 15.92 -12.12
C GLN A 476 13.43 15.61 -12.07
N ALA A 477 12.60 16.29 -12.87
CA ALA A 477 11.16 16.04 -12.95
C ALA A 477 10.86 14.58 -13.32
N ARG A 478 11.49 14.10 -14.40
CA ARG A 478 11.30 12.72 -14.87
C ARG A 478 11.82 11.71 -13.86
N ALA A 479 13.07 11.87 -13.41
CA ALA A 479 13.69 10.93 -12.48
C ALA A 479 12.97 10.90 -11.13
N GLY A 480 12.59 12.05 -10.58
CA GLY A 480 11.87 12.11 -9.32
C GLY A 480 10.46 11.51 -9.41
N ALA A 481 9.77 11.69 -10.54
CA ALA A 481 8.49 11.03 -10.77
C ALA A 481 8.60 9.50 -10.81
N VAL A 482 9.68 8.95 -11.39
CA VAL A 482 9.97 7.51 -11.39
C VAL A 482 10.23 7.02 -9.97
N ILE A 483 11.07 7.72 -9.21
CA ILE A 483 11.42 7.39 -7.82
C ILE A 483 10.17 7.34 -6.93
N ILE A 484 9.35 8.39 -6.93
CA ILE A 484 8.15 8.47 -6.10
C ILE A 484 7.16 7.36 -6.48
N ARG A 485 6.98 7.11 -7.78
CA ARG A 485 6.09 6.05 -8.26
C ARG A 485 6.56 4.66 -7.85
N TRP A 486 7.87 4.42 -7.87
CA TRP A 486 8.42 3.15 -7.45
C TRP A 486 8.14 2.88 -5.98
N ILE A 487 8.28 3.89 -5.11
CA ILE A 487 7.94 3.76 -3.68
C ILE A 487 6.45 3.45 -3.52
N ALA A 488 5.57 4.13 -4.27
CA ALA A 488 4.12 3.93 -4.23
C ALA A 488 3.71 2.51 -4.66
N ASN A 489 4.30 2.00 -5.75
CA ASN A 489 4.00 0.67 -6.28
C ASN A 489 4.49 -0.43 -5.32
N ASN A 490 5.64 -0.21 -4.67
CA ASN A 490 6.33 -1.20 -3.85
C ASN A 490 6.11 -1.05 -2.33
N HIS A 491 5.12 -0.26 -1.88
CA HIS A 491 4.87 -0.02 -0.46
C HIS A 491 4.73 -1.30 0.39
N GLN A 492 4.13 -2.38 -0.14
CA GLN A 492 4.03 -3.68 0.56
C GLN A 492 5.40 -4.36 0.72
N ARG A 493 6.22 -4.34 -0.34
CA ARG A 493 7.59 -4.86 -0.32
C ARG A 493 8.45 -4.04 0.63
N LEU A 494 8.23 -2.73 0.69
CA LEU A 494 8.86 -1.86 1.66
C LEU A 494 8.40 -2.16 3.07
N GLY A 495 7.12 -2.40 3.34
CA GLY A 495 6.58 -2.75 4.66
C GLY A 495 6.99 -4.13 5.19
N SER A 496 7.43 -5.03 4.31
CA SER A 496 7.90 -6.36 4.70
C SER A 496 9.24 -6.30 5.44
N ARG A 497 9.35 -6.97 6.60
CA ARG A 497 10.60 -7.07 7.39
C ARG A 497 11.68 -7.90 6.71
N TYR A 498 11.28 -8.85 5.86
CA TYR A 498 12.17 -9.76 5.16
C TYR A 498 11.97 -9.69 3.64
N GLY A 499 12.97 -10.11 2.88
CA GLY A 499 12.92 -10.16 1.40
C GLY A 499 13.83 -9.14 0.73
N GLU A 500 13.92 -9.21 -0.60
CA GLU A 500 14.66 -8.22 -1.38
C GLU A 500 13.84 -6.92 -1.56
N VAL A 501 14.51 -5.77 -1.45
CA VAL A 501 13.92 -4.44 -1.72
C VAL A 501 14.07 -4.08 -3.19
N ILE A 502 15.25 -4.35 -3.74
CA ILE A 502 15.64 -4.17 -5.14
C ILE A 502 16.07 -5.55 -5.63
N SER A 503 15.38 -6.07 -6.63
CA SER A 503 15.69 -7.38 -7.19
C SER A 503 17.04 -7.35 -7.87
N ILE A 504 17.98 -8.15 -7.35
CA ILE A 504 19.29 -8.30 -7.98
C ILE A 504 19.07 -8.86 -9.39
N SER A 505 18.15 -9.80 -9.59
CA SER A 505 17.89 -10.37 -10.92
C SER A 505 17.47 -9.33 -11.97
N ALA A 506 16.67 -8.32 -11.59
CA ALA A 506 16.26 -7.21 -12.47
C ALA A 506 17.42 -6.28 -12.85
N LEU A 507 18.39 -6.15 -11.92
CA LEU A 507 19.77 -5.66 -12.05
C LEU A 507 20.51 -5.99 -13.37
N THR A 508 21.54 -6.79 -13.16
CA THR A 508 21.79 -8.09 -13.74
C THR A 508 21.20 -8.50 -15.10
N ASN A 509 19.92 -8.88 -15.22
CA ASN A 509 19.41 -9.52 -16.44
C ASN A 509 19.08 -8.50 -17.55
N PRO A 510 19.75 -8.55 -18.73
CA PRO A 510 19.47 -7.64 -19.84
C PRO A 510 18.02 -7.66 -20.32
N GLN A 511 17.32 -8.79 -20.19
CA GLN A 511 15.93 -8.95 -20.66
C GLN A 511 14.89 -8.32 -19.72
N LEU A 512 15.28 -8.00 -18.48
CA LEU A 512 14.41 -7.41 -17.46
C LEU A 512 14.66 -5.90 -17.27
N ARG A 513 15.40 -5.28 -18.20
CA ARG A 513 15.80 -3.87 -18.08
C ARG A 513 14.69 -2.93 -18.54
N GLY A 514 14.24 -2.13 -17.60
CA GLY A 514 13.39 -0.98 -17.84
C GLY A 514 11.94 -1.34 -18.16
N SER A 515 11.07 -0.37 -17.96
CA SER A 515 9.65 -0.43 -18.34
C SER A 515 9.37 0.49 -19.52
N ASP A 516 8.29 0.20 -20.24
CA ASP A 516 7.80 1.07 -21.32
C ASP A 516 7.30 2.42 -20.79
N GLN A 517 6.79 2.45 -19.54
CA GLN A 517 6.30 3.66 -18.88
C GLN A 517 6.85 3.80 -17.44
N PRO A 518 8.11 4.24 -17.28
CA PRO A 518 8.77 4.33 -15.97
C PRO A 518 8.08 5.26 -14.97
N THR A 519 7.29 6.23 -15.43
CA THR A 519 6.54 7.14 -14.55
C THR A 519 5.22 6.53 -14.05
N VAL A 520 4.82 5.35 -14.53
CA VAL A 520 3.54 4.69 -14.18
C VAL A 520 3.78 3.33 -13.55
N ASP A 521 4.69 2.54 -14.12
CA ASP A 521 5.03 1.21 -13.61
C ASP A 521 6.55 0.96 -13.65
N PRO A 522 7.31 1.66 -12.79
CA PRO A 522 8.76 1.53 -12.78
C PRO A 522 9.24 0.18 -12.27
N THR A 523 10.21 -0.39 -12.98
CA THR A 523 10.99 -1.53 -12.50
C THR A 523 12.08 -1.10 -11.52
N ASP A 524 12.69 -2.07 -10.85
CA ASP A 524 13.88 -1.85 -10.00
C ASP A 524 15.06 -1.27 -10.78
N TRP A 525 15.17 -1.61 -12.07
CA TRP A 525 16.17 -1.03 -12.95
C TRP A 525 15.90 0.45 -13.22
N ASP A 526 14.63 0.81 -13.48
CA ASP A 526 14.22 2.20 -13.68
C ASP A 526 14.49 3.06 -12.45
N LEU A 527 14.27 2.52 -11.24
CA LEU A 527 14.61 3.20 -9.99
C LEU A 527 16.10 3.56 -9.95
N VAL A 528 16.98 2.58 -10.14
CA VAL A 528 18.43 2.80 -10.05
C VAL A 528 18.86 3.84 -11.08
N GLN A 529 18.38 3.73 -12.32
CA GLN A 529 18.70 4.71 -13.35
C GLN A 529 18.16 6.11 -13.04
N ALA A 530 16.96 6.22 -12.49
CA ALA A 530 16.40 7.49 -12.09
C ALA A 530 17.22 8.15 -10.97
N CYS A 531 17.65 7.39 -9.96
CA CYS A 531 18.53 7.90 -8.90
C CYS A 531 19.87 8.42 -9.47
N GLU A 532 20.52 7.67 -10.37
CA GLU A 532 21.77 8.10 -11.01
C GLU A 532 21.57 9.36 -11.88
N GLN A 533 20.51 9.40 -12.70
CA GLN A 533 20.20 10.57 -13.53
C GLN A 533 19.92 11.81 -12.68
N TRP A 534 19.21 11.65 -11.56
CA TRP A 534 18.91 12.74 -10.66
C TRP A 534 20.16 13.31 -10.00
N LEU A 535 21.07 12.45 -9.53
CA LEU A 535 22.35 12.85 -8.94
C LEU A 535 23.25 13.56 -9.98
N ALA A 536 23.34 13.00 -11.19
CA ALA A 536 24.20 13.52 -12.26
C ALA A 536 23.89 14.98 -12.62
N VAL A 537 22.62 15.37 -12.60
CA VAL A 537 22.19 16.76 -12.87
C VAL A 537 22.07 17.63 -11.62
N GLY A 538 21.99 17.00 -10.44
CA GLY A 538 21.81 17.68 -9.16
C GLY A 538 23.07 18.37 -8.63
N GLY A 539 24.25 18.01 -9.14
CA GLY A 539 25.54 18.56 -8.70
C GLY A 539 25.96 18.07 -7.30
N VAL A 540 25.40 16.95 -6.84
CA VAL A 540 25.77 16.32 -5.56
C VAL A 540 27.14 15.65 -5.73
N GLN A 541 28.10 15.98 -4.85
CA GLN A 541 29.45 15.41 -4.91
C GLN A 541 29.47 13.97 -4.38
N ASP A 542 30.36 13.13 -4.90
CA ASP A 542 30.48 11.71 -4.51
C ASP A 542 30.68 11.53 -2.99
N ALA A 543 31.47 12.40 -2.36
CA ALA A 543 31.68 12.39 -0.92
C ALA A 543 30.38 12.64 -0.12
N SER A 544 29.48 13.48 -0.63
CA SER A 544 28.16 13.70 -0.02
C SER A 544 27.25 12.50 -0.21
N ILE A 545 27.34 11.79 -1.34
CA ILE A 545 26.56 10.56 -1.58
C ILE A 545 26.97 9.48 -0.57
N GLU A 546 28.27 9.31 -0.32
CA GLU A 546 28.75 8.40 0.71
C GLU A 546 28.24 8.77 2.10
N GLN A 547 28.31 10.06 2.47
CA GLN A 547 27.79 10.55 3.75
C GLN A 547 26.29 10.27 3.93
N TYR A 548 25.46 10.60 2.92
CA TYR A 548 24.01 10.38 2.97
C TYR A 548 23.62 8.90 2.93
N SER A 549 24.48 8.03 2.40
CA SER A 549 24.22 6.58 2.39
C SER A 549 24.42 5.91 3.75
N GLN A 550 25.05 6.59 4.72
CA GLN A 550 25.32 6.00 6.04
C GLN A 550 24.05 5.88 6.90
N SER A 551 24.08 4.92 7.82
CA SER A 551 23.01 4.71 8.79
C SER A 551 23.00 5.82 9.84
N VAL A 552 22.09 6.78 9.70
CA VAL A 552 21.83 7.83 10.70
C VAL A 552 20.46 7.58 11.37
N GLU A 553 20.29 8.05 12.60
CA GLU A 553 19.00 8.08 13.28
C GLU A 553 17.99 8.89 12.46
N SER A 554 16.75 8.43 12.36
CA SER A 554 15.72 9.13 11.59
C SER A 554 15.18 10.29 12.42
N PRO A 555 14.87 11.44 11.82
CA PRO A 555 14.21 12.52 12.55
C PRO A 555 12.88 12.01 13.15
N VAL A 556 12.48 12.56 14.30
CA VAL A 556 11.23 12.14 14.98
C VAL A 556 10.04 12.60 14.16
N ILE A 557 9.46 11.68 13.38
CA ILE A 557 8.33 11.92 12.47
C ILE A 557 7.02 12.03 13.28
N THR A 558 6.77 13.12 14.00
CA THR A 558 5.57 13.29 14.86
C THR A 558 4.27 13.38 14.07
N SER A 559 3.23 12.63 14.42
CA SER A 559 1.89 12.82 13.82
C SER A 559 1.43 14.27 14.04
N ARG A 560 1.04 14.99 12.97
CA ARG A 560 0.53 16.36 13.12
C ARG A 560 -0.70 16.34 14.04
N PRO A 561 -0.69 17.09 15.17
CA PRO A 561 -1.89 17.27 15.97
C PRO A 561 -2.96 17.95 15.12
N ILE A 562 -4.21 17.51 15.26
CA ILE A 562 -5.34 18.30 14.74
C ILE A 562 -5.39 19.57 15.59
N GLU A 563 -4.85 20.67 15.08
CA GLU A 563 -4.99 21.96 15.73
C GLU A 563 -6.45 22.41 15.65
N ILE A 564 -7.12 22.42 16.80
CA ILE A 564 -8.47 22.99 16.92
C ILE A 564 -8.41 24.47 16.49
N PRO A 565 -9.21 24.91 15.49
CA PRO A 565 -9.24 26.30 15.04
C PRO A 565 -9.44 27.26 16.22
N GLN A 566 -8.78 28.43 16.20
CA GLN A 566 -8.89 29.42 17.28
C GLN A 566 -10.34 29.79 17.62
N ALA A 567 -11.22 29.92 16.63
CA ALA A 567 -12.64 30.16 16.85
C ALA A 567 -13.34 29.06 17.67
N ALA A 568 -12.96 27.79 17.47
CA ALA A 568 -13.48 26.67 18.26
C ALA A 568 -12.85 26.61 19.66
N ARG A 569 -11.57 27.00 19.81
CA ARG A 569 -10.94 27.17 21.13
C ARG A 569 -11.61 28.28 21.95
N ASP A 570 -11.93 29.41 21.31
CA ASP A 570 -12.59 30.54 21.95
C ASP A 570 -14.01 30.21 22.40
N LEU A 571 -14.76 29.44 21.59
CA LEU A 571 -16.08 28.92 21.95
C LEU A 571 -16.02 27.91 23.11
N LEU A 572 -15.02 27.02 23.12
CA LEU A 572 -14.83 26.05 24.22
C LEU A 572 -14.41 26.75 25.52
N ASN A 573 -13.58 27.78 25.43
CA ASN A 573 -13.21 28.63 26.57
C ASN A 573 -14.42 29.45 27.08
N GLN A 574 -15.28 29.95 26.18
CA GLN A 574 -16.55 30.60 26.54
C GLN A 574 -17.54 29.64 27.21
N ALA A 575 -17.51 28.35 26.83
CA ALA A 575 -18.30 27.29 27.45
C ALA A 575 -17.69 26.74 28.77
N GLY A 576 -16.58 27.32 29.24
CA GLY A 576 -15.93 26.93 30.50
C GLY A 576 -15.13 25.63 30.44
N ILE A 577 -14.83 25.12 29.25
CA ILE A 577 -14.06 23.89 29.04
C ILE A 577 -12.60 24.28 28.77
N SER A 578 -11.77 24.26 29.82
CA SER A 578 -10.32 24.44 29.68
C SER A 578 -9.66 23.13 29.25
N LEU A 579 -9.08 23.11 28.05
CA LEU A 579 -8.23 22.00 27.60
C LEU A 579 -6.87 22.07 28.33
N PRO A 580 -6.30 20.93 28.78
CA PRO A 580 -4.97 20.90 29.39
C PRO A 580 -3.94 21.44 28.40
N GLY A 581 -3.01 22.28 28.88
CA GLY A 581 -1.95 22.85 28.05
C GLY A 581 -1.10 21.77 27.40
N MET A 582 -0.91 21.90 26.08
CA MET A 582 0.19 21.28 25.33
C MET A 582 1.38 22.22 25.29
#